data_AF-A0A2J8S681-F1
#
_entry.id   AF-A0A2J8S681-F1
#
_cell.length_a   1.000
_cell.length_b   1.000
_cell.length_c   1.000
_cell.angle_alpha   90.00
_cell.angle_beta   90.00
_cell.angle_gamma   90.00
#
_symmetry.space_group_name_H-M   'P 1'
#
loop_
_entity.id
_entity.type
_entity.pdbx_description
1 polymer ?
#
loop_
_entity_poly.entity_id
_entity_poly.type
_entity_poly.pdbx_seq_one_letter_code
_entity_poly.pdbx_strand_id
1 'polypeptide(L)'
;MAALSKSIPHNCYEIGHTWHPSCRVSFLQITGGALEESLKIYAPLYLIAAILRKRKLDYYLHKLLPEILQSASFLTANGALYMAFFCILRKILGKFYSWTPGFGAALPASYVAILIERKSRRGLLTIYMANLATETLFRMGVARGTITTLRNGEVLLFCITAAMYMFFFRCKDGLKGFTFSAL
;
A
#
# COMPACT_ATOMS: atom_id res chain seq x y z
N MET A 1 -27.68 -5.19 -6.06
CA MET A 1 -26.32 -5.74 -6.23
C MET A 1 -25.85 -5.73 -7.71
N ALA A 2 -25.99 -4.61 -8.42
CA ALA A 2 -25.66 -4.51 -9.87
C ALA A 2 -24.48 -3.56 -10.19
N ALA A 3 -23.86 -2.94 -9.17
CA ALA A 3 -22.82 -1.93 -9.40
C ALA A 3 -21.45 -2.53 -9.77
N LEU A 4 -21.15 -3.75 -9.33
CA LEU A 4 -19.85 -4.39 -9.53
C LEU A 4 -19.71 -5.03 -10.92
N SER A 5 -20.80 -5.50 -11.51
CA SER A 5 -20.83 -6.10 -12.85
C SER A 5 -20.95 -5.07 -13.98
N LYS A 6 -21.05 -3.78 -13.65
CA LYS A 6 -21.11 -2.72 -14.67
C LYS A 6 -19.80 -2.71 -15.46
N SER A 7 -19.89 -3.05 -16.74
CA SER A 7 -18.77 -3.03 -17.66
C SER A 7 -18.47 -1.62 -18.11
N ILE A 8 -17.20 -1.26 -18.11
CA ILE A 8 -16.64 0.00 -18.57
C ILE A 8 -15.90 -0.33 -19.88
N PRO A 9 -16.41 0.10 -21.04
CA PRO A 9 -15.89 -0.30 -22.35
C PRO A 9 -14.67 0.55 -22.77
N HIS A 10 -13.78 0.85 -21.82
CA HIS A 10 -12.59 1.65 -22.07
C HIS A 10 -11.33 0.79 -22.13
N ASN A 11 -10.31 1.32 -22.80
CA ASN A 11 -8.99 0.71 -22.84
C ASN A 11 -8.14 1.09 -21.63
N CYS A 12 -7.08 0.32 -21.38
CA CYS A 12 -6.13 0.59 -20.29
C CYS A 12 -5.44 1.96 -20.45
N TYR A 13 -5.26 2.42 -21.69
CA TYR A 13 -4.80 3.78 -22.00
C TYR A 13 -5.77 4.86 -21.51
N GLU A 14 -7.08 4.70 -21.75
CA GLU A 14 -8.08 5.72 -21.43
C GLU A 14 -8.33 5.89 -19.93
N ILE A 15 -8.02 4.88 -19.11
CA ILE A 15 -8.28 4.89 -17.67
C ILE A 15 -6.98 4.93 -16.84
N GLY A 16 -6.02 4.07 -17.15
CA GLY A 16 -4.89 3.79 -16.26
C GLY A 16 -3.59 4.47 -16.66
N HIS A 17 -3.28 4.50 -17.96
CA HIS A 17 -2.01 5.06 -18.46
C HIS A 17 -2.20 6.03 -19.62
N THR A 18 -2.94 7.11 -19.35
CA THR A 18 -3.36 8.13 -20.33
C THR A 18 -2.20 8.90 -20.98
N TRP A 19 -0.98 8.78 -20.47
CA TRP A 19 0.21 9.44 -21.01
C TRP A 19 0.91 8.66 -22.13
N HIS A 20 0.75 7.33 -22.20
CA HIS A 20 1.40 6.52 -23.23
C HIS A 20 0.57 5.29 -23.61
N PRO A 21 0.35 5.00 -24.91
CA PRO A 21 -0.58 3.94 -25.33
C PRO A 21 -0.09 2.51 -25.07
N SER A 22 1.23 2.30 -24.99
CA SER A 22 1.78 0.96 -24.70
C SER A 22 1.83 0.66 -23.21
N CYS A 23 1.21 -0.44 -22.77
CA CYS A 23 1.22 -0.87 -21.37
C CYS A 23 2.62 -1.15 -20.82
N ARG A 24 3.53 -1.67 -21.66
CA ARG A 24 4.91 -2.01 -21.25
C ARG A 24 5.72 -0.77 -20.91
N VAL A 25 5.67 0.24 -21.78
CA VAL A 25 6.35 1.52 -21.55
C VAL A 25 5.75 2.21 -20.32
N SER A 26 4.43 2.22 -20.18
CA SER A 26 3.78 2.80 -19.00
C SER A 26 4.17 2.10 -17.71
N PHE A 27 4.28 0.76 -17.72
CA PHE A 27 4.81 -0.01 -16.59
C PHE A 27 6.25 0.38 -16.24
N LEU A 28 7.14 0.51 -17.22
CA LEU A 28 8.54 0.90 -16.99
C LEU A 28 8.64 2.33 -16.45
N GLN A 29 7.86 3.25 -16.99
CA GLN A 29 7.80 4.64 -16.53
C GLN A 29 7.29 4.73 -15.08
N ILE A 30 6.22 4.02 -14.75
CA ILE A 30 5.70 3.95 -13.37
C ILE A 30 6.74 3.31 -12.45
N THR A 31 7.43 2.26 -12.90
CA THR A 31 8.47 1.60 -12.09
C THR A 31 9.62 2.55 -11.81
N GLY A 32 10.10 3.28 -12.82
CA GLY A 32 11.17 4.29 -12.67
C GLY A 32 10.76 5.43 -11.74
N GLY A 33 9.57 6.02 -11.98
CA GLY A 33 9.05 7.10 -11.13
C GLY A 33 8.80 6.64 -9.69
N ALA A 34 8.24 5.44 -9.49
CA ALA A 34 8.02 4.89 -8.16
C ALA A 34 9.32 4.54 -7.43
N LEU A 35 10.39 4.21 -8.16
CA LEU A 35 11.72 4.02 -7.58
C LEU A 35 12.35 5.35 -7.15
N GLU A 36 12.21 6.38 -7.97
CA GLU A 36 12.69 7.72 -7.64
C GLU A 36 11.99 8.26 -6.38
N GLU A 37 10.67 8.17 -6.33
CA GLU A 37 9.88 8.63 -5.18
C GLU A 37 10.14 7.78 -3.93
N SER A 38 10.31 6.46 -4.07
CA SER A 38 10.63 5.62 -2.92
C SER A 38 12.00 5.98 -2.35
N LEU A 39 12.99 6.24 -3.19
CA LEU A 39 14.30 6.72 -2.76
C LEU A 39 14.23 8.12 -2.12
N LYS A 40 13.41 9.04 -2.64
CA LYS A 40 13.22 10.37 -2.04
C LYS A 40 12.60 10.31 -0.64
N ILE A 41 11.72 9.36 -0.37
CA ILE A 41 11.12 9.18 0.97
C ILE A 41 12.14 8.53 1.91
N TYR A 42 12.82 7.49 1.45
CA TYR A 42 13.69 6.71 2.32
C TYR A 42 15.06 7.36 2.53
N ALA A 43 15.67 7.97 1.53
CA ALA A 43 17.02 8.54 1.63
C ALA A 43 17.17 9.57 2.76
N PRO A 44 16.26 10.54 2.96
CA PRO A 44 16.34 11.48 4.09
C PRO A 44 16.20 10.79 5.44
N LEU A 45 15.28 9.82 5.55
CA LEU A 45 15.06 9.06 6.78
C LEU A 45 16.34 8.30 7.18
N TYR A 46 17.03 7.75 6.20
CA TYR A 46 18.29 7.03 6.42
C TYR A 46 19.47 7.96 6.65
N LEU A 47 19.49 9.16 6.04
CA LEU A 47 20.48 10.19 6.34
C LEU A 47 20.37 10.63 7.81
N ILE A 48 19.15 10.90 8.29
CA ILE A 48 18.89 11.26 9.69
C ILE A 48 19.28 10.10 10.62
N ALA A 49 18.87 8.87 10.30
CA ALA A 49 19.24 7.69 11.06
C ALA A 49 20.77 7.49 11.12
N ALA A 50 21.47 7.82 10.04
CA ALA A 50 22.93 7.75 9.98
C ALA A 50 23.59 8.79 10.89
N ILE A 51 23.14 10.04 10.86
CA ILE A 51 23.63 11.11 11.73
C ILE A 51 23.41 10.75 13.21
N LEU A 52 22.22 10.25 13.55
CA LEU A 52 21.86 9.92 14.94
C LEU A 52 22.63 8.71 15.50
N ARG A 53 22.91 7.69 14.69
CA ARG A 53 23.55 6.44 15.18
C ARG A 53 25.06 6.50 15.35
N LYS A 54 25.77 7.44 14.69
CA LYS A 54 27.24 7.58 14.71
C LYS A 54 27.98 6.23 14.67
N ARG A 55 27.60 5.33 13.77
CA ARG A 55 28.20 3.98 13.62
C ARG A 55 29.32 3.98 12.57
N LYS A 56 30.09 2.89 12.49
CA LYS A 56 31.10 2.67 11.43
C LYS A 56 30.44 2.51 10.06
N LEU A 57 31.14 2.89 8.99
CA LEU A 57 30.67 2.81 7.59
C LEU A 57 30.20 1.40 7.19
N ASP A 58 30.86 0.35 7.68
CA ASP A 58 30.50 -1.05 7.40
C ASP A 58 29.07 -1.40 7.81
N TYR A 59 28.59 -0.80 8.91
CA TYR A 59 27.21 -1.01 9.37
C TYR A 59 26.18 -0.43 8.39
N TYR A 60 26.50 0.73 7.81
CA TYR A 60 25.62 1.38 6.84
C TYR A 60 25.56 0.60 5.53
N LEU A 61 26.71 0.11 5.04
CA LEU A 61 26.79 -0.63 3.78
C LEU A 61 26.19 -2.03 3.87
N HIS A 62 26.49 -2.78 4.93
CA HIS A 62 26.08 -4.19 5.01
C HIS A 62 24.70 -4.41 5.62
N LYS A 63 24.19 -3.45 6.40
CA LYS A 63 22.91 -3.62 7.09
C LYS A 63 21.89 -2.56 6.69
N LEU A 64 22.26 -1.27 6.76
CA LEU A 64 21.29 -0.22 6.50
C LEU A 64 20.88 -0.18 5.03
N LEU A 65 21.83 -0.17 4.10
CA LEU A 65 21.61 -0.02 2.66
C LEU A 65 20.74 -1.13 2.06
N PRO A 66 20.98 -2.43 2.31
CA PRO A 66 20.11 -3.51 1.83
C PRO A 66 18.69 -3.39 2.40
N GLU A 67 18.58 -2.96 3.66
CA GLU A 67 17.31 -2.71 4.33
C GLU A 67 16.54 -1.55 3.64
N ILE A 68 17.22 -0.48 3.22
CA ILE A 68 16.62 0.61 2.41
C ILE A 68 16.11 0.05 1.10
N LEU A 69 16.99 -0.61 0.35
CA LEU A 69 16.70 -1.08 -0.99
C LEU A 69 15.56 -2.08 -0.97
N GLN A 70 15.49 -2.93 0.05
CA GLN A 70 14.35 -3.83 0.22
C GLN A 70 13.04 -3.07 0.40
N SER A 71 12.99 -2.05 1.25
CA SER A 71 11.76 -1.29 1.48
C SER A 71 11.41 -0.33 0.34
N ALA A 72 12.42 0.18 -0.39
CA ALA A 72 12.23 0.89 -1.65
C ALA A 72 11.64 -0.05 -2.71
N SER A 73 12.21 -1.26 -2.83
CA SER A 73 11.73 -2.28 -3.76
C SER A 73 10.31 -2.74 -3.43
N PHE A 74 9.93 -2.81 -2.14
CA PHE A 74 8.55 -3.06 -1.72
C PHE A 74 7.59 -2.01 -2.28
N LEU A 75 7.88 -0.73 -2.05
CA LEU A 75 7.00 0.36 -2.46
C LEU A 75 6.92 0.47 -4.00
N THR A 76 8.07 0.36 -4.67
CA THR A 76 8.16 0.36 -6.13
C THR A 76 7.43 -0.85 -6.72
N ALA A 77 7.61 -2.05 -6.17
CA ALA A 77 6.93 -3.25 -6.63
C ALA A 77 5.41 -3.14 -6.45
N ASN A 78 4.93 -2.54 -5.34
CA ASN A 78 3.50 -2.33 -5.14
C ASN A 78 2.87 -1.51 -6.26
N GLY A 79 3.47 -0.36 -6.61
CA GLY A 79 2.99 0.49 -7.71
C GLY A 79 3.15 -0.13 -9.09
N ALA A 80 4.31 -0.76 -9.36
CA ALA A 80 4.59 -1.40 -10.63
C ALA A 80 3.66 -2.60 -10.88
N LEU A 81 3.49 -3.48 -9.89
CA LEU A 81 2.63 -4.65 -9.99
C LEU A 81 1.16 -4.25 -10.09
N TYR A 82 0.73 -3.19 -9.40
CA TYR A 82 -0.61 -2.65 -9.59
C TYR A 82 -0.85 -2.30 -11.07
N MET A 83 0.08 -1.58 -11.68
CA MET A 83 -0.02 -1.20 -13.09
C MET A 83 -0.01 -2.42 -14.03
N ALA A 84 0.82 -3.42 -13.73
CA ALA A 84 0.89 -4.67 -14.49
C ALA A 84 -0.42 -5.45 -14.39
N PHE A 85 -0.93 -5.70 -13.17
CA PHE A 85 -2.18 -6.41 -12.96
C PHE A 85 -3.37 -5.66 -13.55
N PHE A 86 -3.40 -4.33 -13.45
CA PHE A 86 -4.42 -3.50 -14.10
C PHE A 86 -4.55 -3.80 -15.60
N CYS A 87 -3.41 -3.86 -16.30
CA CYS A 87 -3.39 -4.16 -17.73
C CYS A 87 -3.66 -5.65 -18.03
N ILE A 88 -3.14 -6.56 -17.23
CA ILE A 88 -3.31 -8.01 -17.39
C ILE A 88 -4.78 -8.41 -17.19
N LEU A 89 -5.42 -7.94 -16.12
CA LEU A 89 -6.84 -8.21 -15.85
C LEU A 89 -7.72 -7.70 -16.98
N ARG A 90 -7.42 -6.52 -17.55
CA ARG A 90 -8.13 -5.99 -18.72
C ARG A 90 -7.96 -6.85 -19.97
N LYS A 91 -6.79 -7.47 -20.14
CA LYS A 91 -6.50 -8.35 -21.29
C LYS A 91 -7.20 -9.71 -21.13
N ILE A 92 -7.27 -10.23 -19.91
CA ILE A 92 -7.96 -11.50 -19.61
C ILE A 92 -9.48 -11.35 -19.73
N LEU A 93 -10.05 -10.28 -19.16
CA LEU A 93 -11.49 -10.07 -19.11
C LEU A 93 -12.06 -9.38 -20.36
N GLY A 94 -11.20 -8.85 -21.23
CA GLY A 94 -11.60 -8.15 -22.45
C GLY A 94 -12.32 -6.80 -22.24
N LYS A 95 -12.69 -6.45 -21.01
CA LYS A 95 -13.31 -5.17 -20.58
C LYS A 95 -12.94 -4.88 -19.13
N PHE A 96 -13.12 -3.64 -18.67
CA PHE A 96 -13.06 -3.33 -17.24
C PHE A 96 -14.43 -3.53 -16.60
N TYR A 97 -14.49 -4.16 -15.43
CA TYR A 97 -15.63 -4.09 -14.52
C TYR A 97 -15.33 -3.11 -13.39
N SER A 98 -16.35 -2.53 -12.77
CA SER A 98 -16.20 -1.53 -11.69
C SER A 98 -15.21 -1.92 -10.58
N TRP A 99 -15.07 -3.21 -10.25
CA TRP A 99 -14.14 -3.70 -9.21
C TRP A 99 -12.71 -3.97 -9.71
N THR A 100 -12.52 -4.17 -11.00
CA THR A 100 -11.26 -4.64 -11.61
C THR A 100 -10.12 -3.62 -11.48
N PRO A 101 -10.32 -2.33 -11.83
CA PRO A 101 -9.31 -1.28 -11.68
C PRO A 101 -8.86 -1.07 -10.24
N GLY A 102 -9.79 -1.23 -9.29
CA GLY A 102 -9.53 -1.06 -7.87
C GLY A 102 -9.04 -2.38 -7.25
N PHE A 103 -9.97 -3.09 -6.64
CA PHE A 103 -9.69 -4.29 -5.86
C PHE A 103 -9.00 -5.40 -6.67
N GLY A 104 -9.42 -5.61 -7.92
CA GLY A 104 -8.89 -6.69 -8.75
C GLY A 104 -7.41 -6.56 -9.08
N ALA A 105 -6.93 -5.35 -9.37
CA ALA A 105 -5.51 -5.10 -9.60
C ALA A 105 -4.73 -4.87 -8.30
N ALA A 106 -5.33 -4.18 -7.31
CA ALA A 106 -4.65 -3.78 -6.08
C ALA A 106 -4.38 -4.94 -5.12
N LEU A 107 -5.29 -5.92 -5.00
CA LEU A 107 -5.09 -7.06 -4.12
C LEU A 107 -3.86 -7.90 -4.49
N PRO A 108 -3.75 -8.44 -5.73
CA PRO A 108 -2.62 -9.29 -6.08
C PRO A 108 -1.31 -8.50 -6.08
N ALA A 109 -1.34 -7.21 -6.47
CA ALA A 109 -0.18 -6.33 -6.37
C ALA A 109 0.32 -6.19 -4.93
N SER A 110 -0.58 -5.84 -4.00
CA SER A 110 -0.24 -5.63 -2.59
C SER A 110 0.19 -6.92 -1.91
N TYR A 111 -0.39 -8.06 -2.29
CA TYR A 111 -0.02 -9.37 -1.77
C TYR A 111 1.40 -9.76 -2.18
N VAL A 112 1.76 -9.56 -3.45
CA VAL A 112 3.14 -9.84 -3.90
C VAL A 112 4.12 -8.84 -3.29
N ALA A 113 3.73 -7.57 -3.18
CA ALA A 113 4.58 -6.55 -2.57
C ALA A 113 4.88 -6.87 -1.10
N ILE A 114 3.89 -7.21 -0.27
CA ILE A 114 4.13 -7.45 1.17
C ILE A 114 5.11 -8.60 1.44
N LEU A 115 5.20 -9.56 0.51
CA LEU A 115 6.17 -10.66 0.59
C LEU A 115 7.62 -10.18 0.43
N ILE A 116 7.84 -9.10 -0.33
CA ILE A 116 9.16 -8.45 -0.50
C ILE A 116 9.57 -7.71 0.77
N GLU A 117 8.61 -7.12 1.49
CA GLU A 117 8.90 -6.35 2.71
C GLU A 117 9.34 -7.24 3.88
N ARG A 118 10.17 -6.67 4.75
CA ARG A 118 10.75 -7.34 5.91
C ARG A 118 9.69 -7.70 6.95
N LYS A 119 9.74 -8.94 7.45
CA LYS A 119 8.81 -9.46 8.48
C LYS A 119 8.67 -8.53 9.70
N SER A 120 9.77 -7.89 10.13
CA SER A 120 9.76 -6.96 11.27
C SER A 120 8.91 -5.70 11.03
N ARG A 121 8.78 -5.24 9.78
CA ARG A 121 8.05 -4.01 9.42
C ARG A 121 6.60 -4.27 9.04
N ARG A 122 6.27 -5.49 8.61
CA ARG A 122 4.91 -5.88 8.17
C ARG A 122 3.84 -5.55 9.21
N GLY A 123 4.09 -5.89 10.49
CA GLY A 123 3.13 -5.62 11.56
C GLY A 123 2.80 -4.13 11.71
N LEU A 124 3.82 -3.27 11.78
CA LEU A 124 3.63 -1.82 11.90
C LEU A 124 2.93 -1.25 10.66
N LEU A 125 3.30 -1.73 9.47
CA LEU A 125 2.70 -1.30 8.21
C LEU A 125 1.22 -1.68 8.14
N THR A 126 0.84 -2.89 8.56
CA THR A 126 -0.56 -3.35 8.58
C THR A 126 -1.41 -2.48 9.49
N ILE A 127 -0.92 -2.13 10.68
CA ILE A 127 -1.64 -1.25 11.62
C ILE A 127 -1.86 0.13 10.99
N TYR A 128 -0.81 0.70 10.39
CA TYR A 128 -0.87 1.99 9.73
C TYR A 128 -1.87 1.99 8.56
N MET A 129 -1.81 0.96 7.71
CA MET A 129 -2.73 0.81 6.58
C MET A 129 -4.18 0.57 7.01
N ALA A 130 -4.40 -0.23 8.06
CA ALA A 130 -5.74 -0.47 8.61
C ALA A 130 -6.36 0.83 9.16
N ASN A 131 -5.56 1.65 9.84
CA ASN A 131 -6.00 2.95 10.29
C ASN A 131 -6.36 3.88 9.12
N LEU A 132 -5.46 4.00 8.14
CA LEU A 132 -5.67 4.83 6.96
C LEU A 132 -6.91 4.37 6.17
N ALA A 133 -7.15 3.06 6.07
CA ALA A 133 -8.34 2.50 5.43
C ALA A 133 -9.62 2.88 6.19
N THR A 134 -9.59 2.85 7.53
CA THR A 134 -10.72 3.25 8.38
C THR A 134 -11.05 4.74 8.19
N GLU A 135 -10.04 5.60 8.17
CA GLU A 135 -10.18 7.03 7.87
C GLU A 135 -10.76 7.27 6.47
N THR A 136 -10.26 6.54 5.47
CA THR A 136 -10.74 6.62 4.10
C THR A 136 -12.21 6.20 3.99
N LEU A 137 -12.60 5.10 4.64
CA LEU A 137 -13.99 4.64 4.67
C LEU A 137 -14.91 5.64 5.36
N PHE A 138 -14.47 6.27 6.45
CA PHE A 138 -15.22 7.32 7.12
C PHE A 138 -15.43 8.52 6.20
N ARG A 139 -14.37 9.01 5.55
CA ARG A 139 -14.45 10.13 4.58
C ARG A 139 -15.35 9.80 3.40
N MET A 140 -15.28 8.58 2.88
CA MET A 140 -16.19 8.12 1.83
C MET A 140 -17.65 8.08 2.30
N GLY A 141 -17.91 7.66 3.54
CA GLY A 141 -19.25 7.64 4.14
C GLY A 141 -19.83 9.04 4.35
N VAL A 142 -18.99 9.99 4.77
CA VAL A 142 -19.35 11.41 4.89
C VAL A 142 -19.63 12.02 3.52
N ALA A 143 -18.76 11.81 2.53
CA ALA A 143 -18.93 12.35 1.18
C ALA A 143 -20.20 11.82 0.47
N ARG A 144 -20.65 10.61 0.83
CA ARG A 144 -21.89 9.99 0.32
C ARG A 144 -23.14 10.36 1.13
N GLY A 145 -23.01 11.23 2.14
CA GLY A 145 -24.12 11.67 3.00
C GLY A 145 -24.70 10.55 3.87
N THR A 146 -24.02 9.40 3.99
CA THR A 146 -24.48 8.26 4.80
C THR A 146 -24.20 8.47 6.29
N ILE A 147 -23.16 9.25 6.60
CA ILE A 147 -22.71 9.53 7.97
C ILE A 147 -22.78 11.05 8.16
N THR A 148 -23.42 11.50 9.24
CA THR A 148 -23.43 12.93 9.62
C THR A 148 -22.02 13.38 9.97
N THR A 149 -21.66 14.60 9.58
CA THR A 149 -20.35 15.19 9.86
C THR A 149 -20.17 15.41 11.36
N LEU A 150 -19.66 14.41 12.07
CA LEU A 150 -19.21 14.55 13.46
C LEU A 150 -17.89 15.32 13.47
N ARG A 151 -17.84 16.43 14.20
CA ARG A 151 -16.61 17.22 14.39
C ARG A 151 -15.53 16.32 15.01
N ASN A 152 -14.42 16.10 14.30
CA ASN A 152 -13.32 15.18 14.66
C ASN A 152 -13.68 13.67 14.70
N GLY A 153 -14.68 13.21 13.95
CA GLY A 153 -15.04 11.78 13.90
C GLY A 153 -13.89 10.84 13.46
N GLU A 154 -12.97 11.34 12.65
CA GLU A 154 -11.73 10.67 12.23
C GLU A 154 -10.85 10.31 13.44
N VAL A 155 -10.74 11.24 14.39
CA VAL A 155 -9.92 11.08 15.61
C VAL A 155 -10.56 10.06 16.54
N LEU A 156 -11.89 10.04 16.64
CA LEU A 156 -12.60 9.07 17.47
C LEU A 156 -12.43 7.63 16.97
N LEU A 157 -12.50 7.43 15.64
CA LEU A 157 -12.25 6.13 15.01
C LEU A 157 -10.80 5.67 15.18
N PHE A 158 -9.84 6.59 15.05
CA PHE A 158 -8.45 6.30 15.36
C PHE A 158 -8.26 5.91 16.83
N CYS A 159 -8.86 6.65 17.77
CA CYS A 159 -8.78 6.34 19.19
C CYS A 159 -9.38 4.96 19.52
N ILE A 160 -10.52 4.59 18.93
CA ILE A 160 -11.16 3.29 19.15
C ILE A 160 -10.30 2.16 18.58
N THR A 161 -9.81 2.30 17.34
CA THR A 161 -8.98 1.27 16.70
C THR A 161 -7.64 1.09 17.42
N ALA A 162 -6.99 2.19 17.84
CA ALA A 162 -5.77 2.16 18.64
C ALA A 162 -6.00 1.56 20.03
N ALA A 163 -7.12 1.91 20.69
CA ALA A 163 -7.48 1.36 22.00
C ALA A 163 -7.76 -0.14 21.93
N MET A 164 -8.51 -0.60 20.94
CA MET A 164 -8.75 -2.03 20.70
C MET A 164 -7.45 -2.78 20.43
N TYR A 165 -6.56 -2.21 19.61
CA TYR A 165 -5.27 -2.81 19.32
C TYR A 165 -4.39 -2.94 20.58
N MET A 166 -4.27 -1.87 21.36
CA MET A 166 -3.56 -1.87 22.65
C MET A 166 -4.15 -2.86 23.65
N PHE A 167 -5.48 -3.00 23.67
CA PHE A 167 -6.19 -3.95 24.51
C PHE A 167 -5.85 -5.40 24.14
N PHE A 168 -5.94 -5.76 22.85
CA PHE A 168 -5.56 -7.09 22.38
C PHE A 168 -4.07 -7.38 22.59
N PHE A 169 -3.21 -6.37 22.53
CA PHE A 169 -1.79 -6.49 22.83
C PHE A 169 -1.49 -6.75 24.32
N ARG A 170 -2.30 -6.21 25.23
CA ARG A 170 -2.16 -6.43 26.69
C ARG A 170 -2.81 -7.73 27.17
N CYS A 171 -3.80 -8.28 26.46
CA CYS A 171 -4.36 -9.58 26.79
C CYS A 171 -3.31 -10.69 26.58
N LYS A 172 -2.98 -11.43 27.65
CA LYS A 172 -2.20 -12.67 27.53
C LYS A 172 -2.91 -13.57 26.52
N ASP A 173 -2.19 -13.94 25.47
CA ASP A 173 -2.62 -14.80 24.34
C ASP A 173 -3.41 -14.15 23.18
N GLY A 174 -3.71 -12.84 23.24
CA GLY A 174 -4.50 -12.17 22.19
C GLY A 174 -3.85 -12.10 20.80
N LEU A 175 -2.51 -12.09 20.73
CA LEU A 175 -1.75 -12.03 19.48
C LEU A 175 -0.99 -13.31 19.12
N LYS A 176 -1.20 -14.44 19.84
CA LYS A 176 -0.47 -15.69 19.57
C LYS A 176 -0.70 -16.29 18.17
N GLY A 177 -1.66 -15.77 17.39
CA GLY A 177 -1.82 -16.07 15.96
C GLY A 177 -1.30 -15.00 14.99
N PHE A 178 -1.22 -13.72 15.40
CA PHE A 178 -0.79 -12.62 14.52
C PHE A 178 0.74 -12.56 14.35
N THR A 179 1.49 -13.08 15.32
CA THR A 179 2.96 -13.19 15.24
C THR A 179 3.43 -14.36 14.37
N PHE A 180 2.60 -15.40 14.19
CA PHE A 180 2.87 -16.52 13.29
C PHE A 180 2.24 -16.34 11.90
N SER A 181 1.18 -15.53 11.78
CA SER A 181 0.46 -15.27 10.52
C SER A 181 0.89 -13.98 9.80
N ALA A 182 2.10 -13.49 10.08
CA ALA A 182 2.81 -12.53 9.21
C ALA A 182 3.72 -13.26 8.20
N LEU A 183 3.39 -14.53 7.89
CA LEU A 183 4.04 -15.39 6.92
C LEU A 183 3.81 -14.84 5.51
#